data_AF-A0A843WMK1-F1
#
_entry.id   AF-A0A843WMK1-F1
#
_cell.length_a   1.000
_cell.length_b   1.000
_cell.length_c   1.000
_cell.angle_alpha   90.00
_cell.angle_beta   90.00
_cell.angle_gamma   90.00
#
_symmetry.space_group_name_H-M   'P 1'
#
loop_
_entity.id
_entity.type
_entity.pdbx_description
1 polymer ?
#
loop_
_entity_poly.entity_id
_entity_poly.type
_entity_poly.pdbx_seq_one_letter_code
_entity_poly.pdbx_strand_id
1 'polypeptide(L)'
;MANSQENNRQIGQMPSIEGSTNECDLPTSSKVRKGRGKFKGIEIFKKMKGYNNSKLPVQIDMECRRPFGENVNGLVGEISRLVFIYASFDVSYWRNVPEDRKSKIYEKIWAMSERNKANRSKQLISHVIGRKSFKQTSWQERNEEGEEPPAHELWRLTHQKKDGSWESEYSRQVYETVRDKLEESSSQSCSLVAPTPDEVLTSIVGQRSDHIRGRGCGPRPTPKSVVTAATIA
;
A
#
# COMPACT_ATOMS: atom_id res chain seq x y z
N MET A 1 45.59 -35.27 9.80
CA MET A 1 45.44 -35.97 11.09
C MET A 1 45.29 -34.92 12.18
N ALA A 2 44.34 -35.14 13.07
CA ALA A 2 43.71 -34.15 13.93
C ALA A 2 44.65 -33.52 14.99
N ASN A 3 44.48 -32.23 15.24
CA ASN A 3 45.00 -31.54 16.41
C ASN A 3 43.83 -31.25 17.36
N SER A 4 43.72 -32.05 18.42
CA SER A 4 42.92 -31.74 19.60
C SER A 4 43.83 -31.09 20.63
N GLN A 5 43.62 -29.80 20.91
CA GLN A 5 44.02 -29.21 22.18
C GLN A 5 42.91 -28.29 22.70
N GLU A 6 42.40 -28.74 23.82
CA GLU A 6 41.41 -28.18 24.73
C GLU A 6 41.97 -26.90 25.38
N ASN A 7 41.19 -25.83 25.40
CA ASN A 7 41.52 -24.63 26.18
C ASN A 7 40.27 -24.06 26.84
N ASN A 8 40.06 -24.51 28.08
CA ASN A 8 39.26 -23.88 29.13
C ASN A 8 39.75 -22.44 29.41
N ARG A 9 38.84 -21.46 29.43
CA ARG A 9 39.10 -20.15 30.03
C ARG A 9 37.94 -19.70 30.91
N GLN A 10 38.21 -19.80 32.21
CA GLN A 10 37.71 -19.09 33.40
C GLN A 10 36.44 -18.23 33.32
N ILE A 11 35.49 -18.63 34.17
CA ILE A 11 34.41 -17.80 34.73
C ILE A 11 35.03 -16.78 35.68
N GLY A 12 34.93 -15.49 35.33
CA GLY A 12 35.26 -14.37 36.21
C GLY A 12 34.07 -14.02 37.12
N GLN A 13 34.35 -13.91 38.42
CA GLN A 13 33.42 -13.53 39.48
C GLN A 13 32.86 -12.11 39.31
N MET A 14 31.60 -11.92 39.70
CA MET A 14 30.96 -10.60 39.80
C MET A 14 31.36 -9.90 41.11
N PRO A 15 31.69 -8.60 41.10
CA PRO A 15 31.77 -7.82 42.32
C PRO A 15 30.38 -7.32 42.76
N SER A 16 30.02 -7.59 44.01
CA SER A 16 28.89 -6.97 44.71
C SER A 16 29.15 -5.48 44.93
N ILE A 17 28.17 -4.62 44.64
CA ILE A 17 28.18 -3.22 45.07
C ILE A 17 26.83 -2.93 45.74
N GLU A 18 26.88 -2.77 47.07
CA GLU A 18 25.81 -2.20 47.87
C GLU A 18 25.84 -0.66 47.79
N GLY A 19 24.65 -0.06 47.65
CA GLY A 19 24.25 1.23 48.23
C GLY A 19 24.90 2.53 47.73
N SER A 20 24.10 3.38 47.05
CA SER A 20 23.67 4.70 47.57
C SER A 20 23.44 5.75 46.47
N THR A 21 22.24 6.35 46.54
CA THR A 21 21.86 7.74 46.17
C THR A 21 21.95 8.21 44.71
N ASN A 22 20.77 8.28 44.07
CA ASN A 22 20.19 9.45 43.39
C ASN A 22 21.13 10.41 42.63
N GLU A 23 21.11 10.34 41.30
CA GLU A 23 20.73 11.46 40.42
C GLU A 23 20.61 10.94 38.98
N CYS A 24 19.39 10.86 38.46
CA CYS A 24 19.13 10.54 37.07
C CYS A 24 19.07 11.84 36.28
N ASP A 25 20.21 12.27 35.73
CA ASP A 25 20.22 13.34 34.73
C ASP A 25 19.56 12.84 33.44
N LEU A 26 18.32 13.30 33.23
CA LEU A 26 17.57 13.14 31.99
C LEU A 26 18.24 13.96 30.88
N PRO A 27 18.60 13.35 29.72
CA PRO A 27 18.91 14.15 28.54
C PRO A 27 17.61 14.78 28.03
N THR A 28 17.45 16.07 28.32
CA THR A 28 16.38 16.92 27.81
C THR A 28 16.61 17.18 26.33
N SER A 29 16.30 16.20 25.49
CA SER A 29 16.07 16.43 24.06
C SER A 29 14.60 16.15 23.78
N SER A 30 13.80 17.22 23.84
CA SER A 30 12.40 17.23 23.41
C SER A 30 12.32 17.01 21.91
N LYS A 31 12.58 15.76 21.47
CA LYS A 31 12.17 15.31 20.13
C LYS A 31 10.66 15.43 20.08
N VAL A 32 10.17 16.46 19.40
CA VAL A 32 8.74 16.66 19.12
C VAL A 32 8.21 15.33 18.59
N ARG A 33 7.39 14.66 19.39
CA ARG A 33 6.71 13.44 18.95
C ARG A 33 5.91 13.84 17.72
N LYS A 34 6.21 13.27 16.55
CA LYS A 34 5.36 13.40 15.36
C LYS A 34 4.01 12.77 15.71
N GLY A 35 3.09 13.59 16.20
CA GLY A 35 1.71 13.21 16.42
C GLY A 35 1.08 12.80 15.09
N ARG A 36 0.04 11.97 15.15
CA ARG A 36 -0.84 11.77 13.99
C ARG A 36 -1.46 13.14 13.70
N GLY A 37 -1.21 13.67 12.50
CA GLY A 37 -1.66 15.01 12.10
C GLY A 37 -3.17 15.22 12.27
N LYS A 38 -3.62 16.47 12.16
CA LYS A 38 -5.02 16.88 12.36
C LYS A 38 -5.99 16.00 11.53
N PHE A 39 -7.13 15.66 12.11
CA PHE A 39 -8.18 14.88 11.45
C PHE A 39 -8.63 15.57 10.15
N LYS A 40 -8.53 14.85 9.02
CA LYS A 40 -8.80 15.38 7.68
C LYS A 40 -10.29 15.56 7.36
N GLY A 41 -11.21 15.10 8.21
CA GLY A 41 -12.65 15.26 7.94
C GLY A 41 -13.09 16.74 7.85
N ILE A 42 -12.38 17.67 8.50
CA ILE A 42 -12.64 19.12 8.38
C ILE A 42 -12.40 19.62 6.94
N GLU A 43 -11.42 19.07 6.22
CA GLU A 43 -11.15 19.44 4.83
C GLU A 43 -12.30 19.03 3.91
N ILE A 44 -13.00 17.94 4.24
CA ILE A 44 -14.16 17.45 3.46
C ILE A 44 -15.35 18.39 3.64
N PHE A 45 -15.60 18.88 4.86
CA PHE A 45 -16.64 19.88 5.09
C PHE A 45 -16.39 21.17 4.29
N LYS A 46 -15.13 21.63 4.22
CA LYS A 46 -14.77 22.79 3.40
C LYS A 46 -14.99 22.52 1.91
N LYS A 47 -14.61 21.33 1.43
CA LYS A 47 -14.88 20.93 0.05
C LYS A 47 -16.38 20.86 -0.26
N MET A 48 -17.19 20.24 0.60
CA MET A 48 -18.65 20.12 0.38
C MET A 48 -19.36 21.48 0.35
N LYS A 49 -18.91 22.49 1.11
CA LYS A 49 -19.44 23.86 0.99
C LYS A 49 -19.29 24.43 -0.42
N GLY A 50 -18.19 24.12 -1.10
CA GLY A 50 -17.98 24.49 -2.50
C GLY A 50 -18.91 23.79 -3.49
N TYR A 51 -19.55 22.69 -3.08
CA TYR A 51 -20.54 21.94 -3.85
C TYR A 51 -21.97 22.18 -3.32
N ASN A 52 -22.29 23.33 -2.72
CA ASN A 52 -23.62 23.62 -2.15
C ASN A 52 -24.08 22.56 -1.12
N ASN A 53 -23.16 22.00 -0.34
CA ASN A 53 -23.40 20.88 0.57
C ASN A 53 -23.96 19.60 -0.11
N SER A 54 -23.85 19.49 -1.43
CA SER A 54 -24.20 18.26 -2.17
C SER A 54 -23.09 17.20 -2.06
N LYS A 55 -23.41 15.97 -2.49
CA LYS A 55 -22.47 14.82 -2.45
C LYS A 55 -21.28 15.11 -3.36
N LEU A 56 -20.06 14.84 -2.88
CA LEU A 56 -18.86 14.93 -3.70
C LEU A 56 -18.89 13.87 -4.81
N PRO A 57 -18.84 14.24 -6.09
CA PRO A 57 -18.82 13.27 -7.17
C PRO A 57 -17.48 12.53 -7.13
N VAL A 58 -17.52 11.20 -6.99
CA VAL A 58 -16.34 10.32 -7.02
C VAL A 58 -16.52 9.35 -8.18
N GLN A 59 -15.57 9.37 -9.12
CA GLN A 59 -15.54 8.43 -10.22
C GLN A 59 -14.95 7.11 -9.74
N ILE A 60 -15.59 6.00 -10.08
CA ILE A 60 -15.14 4.65 -9.76
C ILE A 60 -14.92 3.91 -11.07
N ASP A 61 -13.71 3.41 -11.25
CA ASP A 61 -13.42 2.56 -12.40
C ASP A 61 -14.14 1.22 -12.22
N MET A 62 -15.00 0.86 -13.16
CA MET A 62 -15.78 -0.36 -13.10
C MET A 62 -14.93 -1.61 -13.29
N GLU A 63 -13.78 -1.48 -13.96
CA GLU A 63 -12.84 -2.58 -14.14
C GLU A 63 -12.09 -2.86 -12.83
N CYS A 64 -11.51 -1.81 -12.23
CA CYS A 64 -10.66 -1.94 -11.06
C CYS A 64 -11.39 -1.81 -9.71
N ARG A 65 -12.65 -1.36 -9.71
CA ARG A 65 -13.40 -0.89 -8.53
C ARG A 65 -12.64 0.11 -7.67
N ARG A 66 -11.78 0.91 -8.30
CA ARG A 66 -10.97 1.90 -7.59
C ARG A 66 -11.48 3.30 -7.88
N PRO A 67 -11.58 4.15 -6.84
CA PRO A 67 -11.88 5.55 -7.06
C PRO A 67 -10.69 6.22 -7.76
N PHE A 68 -10.99 7.08 -8.74
CA PHE A 68 -10.02 7.93 -9.41
C PHE A 68 -10.58 9.36 -9.61
N GLY A 69 -9.71 10.31 -9.95
CA GLY A 69 -10.06 11.72 -10.16
C GLY A 69 -9.80 12.63 -8.95
N GLU A 70 -10.49 13.77 -8.91
CA GLU A 70 -10.19 14.84 -7.96
C GLU A 70 -10.65 14.55 -6.51
N ASN A 71 -11.78 13.85 -6.35
CA ASN A 71 -12.44 13.65 -5.07
C ASN A 71 -12.19 12.28 -4.42
N VAL A 72 -11.19 11.53 -4.90
CA VAL A 72 -10.86 10.17 -4.44
C VAL A 72 -10.66 10.06 -2.93
N ASN A 73 -9.94 11.02 -2.34
CA ASN A 73 -9.70 11.03 -0.90
C ASN A 73 -10.93 11.44 -0.10
N GLY A 74 -11.93 12.06 -0.73
CA GLY A 74 -13.21 12.44 -0.11
C GLY A 74 -14.01 11.22 0.33
N LEU A 75 -13.99 10.13 -0.45
CA LEU A 75 -14.70 8.90 -0.12
C LEU A 75 -14.25 8.30 1.22
N VAL A 76 -12.94 8.18 1.43
CA VAL A 76 -12.37 7.61 2.67
C VAL A 76 -12.80 8.42 3.89
N GLY A 77 -12.76 9.74 3.78
CA GLY A 77 -13.16 10.58 4.91
C GLY A 77 -14.68 10.68 5.09
N GLU A 78 -15.49 10.49 4.03
CA GLU A 78 -16.95 10.35 4.18
C GLU A 78 -17.31 9.05 4.91
N ILE A 79 -16.67 7.92 4.56
CA ILE A 79 -16.82 6.68 5.33
C ILE A 79 -16.42 6.90 6.79
N SER A 80 -15.29 7.57 7.02
CA SER A 80 -14.83 7.90 8.37
C SER A 80 -15.86 8.75 9.14
N ARG A 81 -16.51 9.71 8.46
CA ARG A 81 -17.59 10.54 9.01
C ARG A 81 -18.83 9.72 9.34
N LEU A 82 -19.28 8.86 8.43
CA LEU A 82 -20.44 8.00 8.63
C LEU A 82 -20.22 7.04 9.80
N VAL A 83 -19.05 6.41 9.88
CA VAL A 83 -18.68 5.56 11.03
C VAL A 83 -18.70 6.37 12.32
N PHE A 84 -18.18 7.60 12.31
CA PHE A 84 -18.20 8.45 13.49
C PHE A 84 -19.61 8.86 13.95
N ILE A 85 -20.56 9.04 13.02
CA ILE A 85 -21.94 9.47 13.32
C ILE A 85 -22.82 8.27 13.72
N TYR A 86 -22.78 7.20 12.94
CA TYR A 86 -23.73 6.08 13.04
C TYR A 86 -23.18 4.88 13.82
N ALA A 87 -21.87 4.81 14.01
CA ALA A 87 -21.21 3.74 14.75
C ALA A 87 -20.19 4.34 15.74
N SER A 88 -20.61 5.37 16.46
CA SER A 88 -19.80 5.97 17.52
C SER A 88 -19.52 4.95 18.62
N PHE A 89 -18.34 5.05 19.21
CA PHE A 89 -18.01 4.24 20.37
C PHE A 89 -18.84 4.70 21.58
N ASP A 90 -19.21 3.73 22.42
CA ASP A 90 -19.88 3.95 23.70
C ASP A 90 -19.01 4.76 24.70
N VAL A 91 -17.72 4.89 24.41
CA VAL A 91 -16.74 5.62 25.22
C VAL A 91 -16.02 6.69 24.42
N SER A 92 -15.89 7.89 24.99
CA SER A 92 -15.26 9.04 24.33
C SER A 92 -13.73 8.98 24.29
N TYR A 93 -13.11 8.25 25.21
CA TYR A 93 -11.64 8.17 25.34
C TYR A 93 -11.18 6.73 25.50
N TRP A 94 -10.06 6.39 24.85
CA TRP A 94 -9.45 5.06 24.94
C TRP A 94 -9.18 4.60 26.39
N ARG A 95 -8.80 5.53 27.27
CA ARG A 95 -8.56 5.24 28.70
C ARG A 95 -9.80 4.69 29.42
N ASN A 96 -11.00 5.03 28.93
CA ASN A 96 -12.28 4.60 29.51
C ASN A 96 -12.77 3.26 28.94
N VAL A 97 -12.09 2.69 27.92
CA VAL A 97 -12.44 1.37 27.37
C VAL A 97 -12.12 0.31 28.42
N PRO A 98 -13.06 -0.60 28.76
CA PRO A 98 -12.80 -1.72 29.66
C PRO A 98 -11.61 -2.57 29.22
N GLU A 99 -10.83 -3.07 30.18
CA GLU A 99 -9.55 -3.73 29.90
C GLU A 99 -9.70 -5.04 29.12
N ASP A 100 -10.81 -5.75 29.32
CA ASP A 100 -11.14 -6.96 28.55
C ASP A 100 -11.32 -6.62 27.04
N ARG A 101 -11.94 -5.48 26.74
CA ARG A 101 -12.10 -4.98 25.36
C ARG A 101 -10.77 -4.51 24.79
N LYS A 102 -9.96 -3.80 25.59
CA LYS A 102 -8.61 -3.39 25.17
C LYS A 102 -7.76 -4.61 24.79
N SER A 103 -7.78 -5.65 25.62
CA SER A 103 -7.04 -6.89 25.42
C SER A 103 -7.47 -7.60 24.13
N LYS A 104 -8.78 -7.80 23.92
CA LYS A 104 -9.31 -8.40 22.68
C LYS A 104 -8.91 -7.61 21.42
N ILE A 105 -8.94 -6.28 21.49
CA ILE A 105 -8.52 -5.41 20.37
C ILE A 105 -7.02 -5.58 20.13
N TYR A 106 -6.22 -5.55 21.20
CA TYR A 106 -4.76 -5.70 21.12
C TYR A 106 -4.36 -7.04 20.48
N GLU A 107 -4.91 -8.16 20.95
CA GLU A 107 -4.61 -9.49 20.40
C GLU A 107 -4.92 -9.57 18.90
N LYS A 108 -6.08 -9.04 18.47
CA LYS A 108 -6.44 -9.01 17.05
C LYS A 108 -5.46 -8.15 16.24
N ILE A 109 -5.13 -6.95 16.71
CA ILE A 109 -4.19 -6.05 16.03
C ILE A 109 -2.81 -6.68 15.97
N TRP A 110 -2.35 -7.29 17.06
CA TRP A 110 -1.05 -7.95 17.16
C TRP A 110 -0.94 -9.11 16.17
N ALA A 111 -1.93 -10.01 16.15
CA ALA A 111 -1.97 -11.13 15.21
C ALA A 111 -1.99 -10.67 13.74
N MET A 112 -2.69 -9.58 13.44
CA MET A 112 -2.64 -8.95 12.11
C MET A 112 -1.27 -8.36 11.81
N SER A 113 -0.65 -7.69 12.79
CA SER A 113 0.66 -7.06 12.65
C SER A 113 1.75 -8.08 12.35
N GLU A 114 1.80 -9.20 13.08
CA GLU A 114 2.79 -10.25 12.86
C GLU A 114 2.63 -10.89 11.46
N ARG A 115 1.40 -11.19 11.05
CA ARG A 115 1.12 -11.66 9.69
C ARG A 115 1.56 -10.65 8.63
N ASN A 116 1.26 -9.37 8.83
CA ASN A 116 1.63 -8.31 7.90
C ASN A 116 3.15 -8.10 7.85
N LYS A 117 3.86 -8.23 8.98
CA LYS A 117 5.33 -8.16 9.05
C LYS A 117 5.97 -9.30 8.25
N ALA A 118 5.50 -10.52 8.45
CA ALA A 118 5.95 -11.68 7.67
C ALA A 118 5.65 -11.50 6.17
N ASN A 119 4.47 -11.00 5.81
CA ASN A 119 4.15 -10.72 4.40
C ASN A 119 5.00 -9.60 3.81
N ARG A 120 5.26 -8.53 4.58
CA ARG A 120 6.11 -7.41 4.16
C ARG A 120 7.54 -7.84 3.91
N SER A 121 8.07 -8.79 4.68
CA SER A 121 9.41 -9.35 4.46
C SER A 121 9.55 -10.09 3.12
N LYS A 122 8.43 -10.55 2.54
CA LYS A 122 8.37 -11.25 1.25
C LYS A 122 8.03 -10.32 0.08
N GLN A 123 7.88 -9.02 0.34
CA GLN A 123 7.47 -8.07 -0.69
C GLN A 123 8.64 -7.70 -1.59
N LEU A 124 8.64 -8.22 -2.82
CA LEU A 124 9.67 -7.96 -3.83
C LEU A 124 9.47 -6.62 -4.57
N ILE A 125 8.20 -6.21 -4.73
CA ILE A 125 7.82 -5.04 -5.52
C ILE A 125 7.34 -3.94 -4.56
N SER A 126 8.07 -2.84 -4.50
CA SER A 126 7.70 -1.61 -3.80
C SER A 126 7.54 -0.45 -4.79
N HIS A 127 6.53 0.39 -4.55
CA HIS A 127 6.23 1.57 -5.36
C HIS A 127 6.53 2.87 -4.59
N VAL A 128 6.78 3.96 -5.32
CA VAL A 128 7.21 5.25 -4.76
C VAL A 128 6.13 6.33 -4.75
N ILE A 129 4.94 6.06 -5.31
CA ILE A 129 3.82 7.02 -5.44
C ILE A 129 3.09 7.34 -4.11
N GLY A 130 3.60 6.83 -2.99
CA GLY A 130 3.06 7.08 -1.65
C GLY A 130 1.64 6.53 -1.48
N ARG A 131 0.69 7.41 -1.13
CA ARG A 131 -0.72 7.05 -0.86
C ARG A 131 -1.59 7.02 -2.11
N LYS A 132 -1.06 7.41 -3.28
CA LYS A 132 -1.81 7.34 -4.53
C LYS A 132 -2.01 5.88 -4.93
N SER A 133 -3.15 5.58 -5.54
CA SER A 133 -3.37 4.28 -6.19
C SER A 133 -2.76 4.30 -7.60
N PHE A 134 -2.43 3.14 -8.15
CA PHE A 134 -1.94 3.05 -9.54
C PHE A 134 -2.94 3.63 -10.54
N LYS A 135 -4.24 3.39 -10.35
CA LYS A 135 -5.29 3.99 -11.18
C LYS A 135 -5.32 5.52 -11.08
N GLN A 136 -5.12 6.06 -9.88
CA GLN A 136 -5.03 7.51 -9.71
C GLN A 136 -3.80 8.08 -10.40
N THR A 137 -2.65 7.39 -10.33
CA THR A 137 -1.45 7.82 -11.05
C THR A 137 -1.68 7.75 -12.56
N SER A 138 -2.24 6.65 -13.08
CA SER A 138 -2.62 6.50 -14.49
C SER A 138 -3.51 7.65 -14.97
N TRP A 139 -4.51 8.03 -14.16
CA TRP A 139 -5.41 9.15 -14.48
C TRP A 139 -4.70 10.52 -14.49
N GLN A 140 -3.70 10.73 -13.62
CA GLN A 140 -2.98 12.00 -13.54
C GLN A 140 -1.96 12.18 -14.65
N GLU A 141 -1.41 11.07 -15.16
CA GLU A 141 -0.34 11.04 -16.14
C GLU A 141 -0.88 10.73 -17.55
N ARG A 142 -2.12 11.14 -17.84
CA ARG A 142 -2.73 11.00 -19.16
C ARG A 142 -2.06 11.95 -20.15
N ASN A 143 -2.00 11.55 -21.42
CA ASN A 143 -1.56 12.42 -22.50
C ASN A 143 -2.57 13.53 -22.80
N GLU A 144 -2.24 14.43 -23.72
CA GLU A 144 -3.09 15.55 -24.13
C GLU A 144 -4.43 15.07 -24.73
N GLU A 145 -4.43 13.87 -25.31
CA GLU A 145 -5.59 13.17 -25.86
C GLU A 145 -6.48 12.51 -24.77
N GLY A 146 -6.01 12.47 -23.52
CA GLY A 146 -6.74 11.91 -22.37
C GLY A 146 -6.65 10.38 -22.23
N GLU A 147 -5.78 9.73 -23.01
CA GLU A 147 -5.45 8.32 -22.93
C GLU A 147 -4.52 8.03 -21.74
N GLU A 148 -4.72 6.85 -21.13
CA GLU A 148 -3.90 6.40 -20.00
C GLU A 148 -2.53 5.89 -20.46
N PRO A 149 -1.47 6.10 -19.66
CA PRO A 149 -0.13 5.66 -20.02
C PRO A 149 -0.09 4.13 -20.17
N PRO A 150 0.72 3.61 -21.12
CA PRO A 150 0.87 2.17 -21.31
C PRO A 150 1.49 1.52 -20.07
N ALA A 151 1.28 0.21 -19.92
CA ALA A 151 1.66 -0.58 -18.73
C ALA A 151 3.09 -0.34 -18.23
N HIS A 152 4.05 -0.37 -19.15
CA HIS A 152 5.48 -0.25 -18.86
C HIS A 152 5.86 1.17 -18.45
N GLU A 153 5.16 2.18 -18.99
CA GLU A 153 5.36 3.57 -18.65
C GLU A 153 4.77 3.89 -17.26
N LEU A 154 3.56 3.38 -16.99
CA LEU A 154 2.99 3.43 -15.64
C LEU A 154 3.90 2.71 -14.63
N TRP A 155 4.54 1.60 -15.00
CA TRP A 155 5.52 0.93 -14.16
C TRP A 155 6.71 1.83 -13.82
N ARG A 156 7.30 2.49 -14.83
CA ARG A 156 8.37 3.49 -14.65
C ARG A 156 7.94 4.59 -13.69
N LEU A 157 6.80 5.24 -13.95
CA LEU A 157 6.24 6.31 -13.12
C LEU A 157 6.00 5.89 -11.66
N THR A 158 5.71 4.61 -11.44
CA THR A 158 5.33 4.10 -10.12
C THR A 158 6.48 3.50 -9.31
N HIS A 159 7.58 3.11 -9.96
CA HIS A 159 8.73 2.42 -9.34
C HIS A 159 10.07 3.17 -9.50
N GLN A 160 10.09 4.27 -10.26
CA GLN A 160 11.25 5.16 -10.38
C GLN A 160 11.05 6.42 -9.53
N LYS A 161 12.09 6.80 -8.79
CA LYS A 161 12.11 8.05 -8.00
C LYS A 161 12.26 9.25 -8.93
N LYS A 162 11.95 10.44 -8.41
CA LYS A 162 12.13 11.71 -9.14
C LYS A 162 13.57 11.95 -9.59
N ASP A 163 14.53 11.40 -8.85
CA ASP A 163 15.96 11.49 -9.15
C ASP A 163 16.40 10.51 -10.26
N GLY A 164 15.47 9.77 -10.87
CA GLY A 164 15.74 8.75 -11.90
C GLY A 164 16.24 7.41 -11.34
N SER A 165 16.53 7.32 -10.04
CA SER A 165 16.91 6.05 -9.39
C SER A 165 15.70 5.12 -9.25
N TRP A 166 15.93 3.84 -9.51
CA TRP A 166 14.93 2.79 -9.32
C TRP A 166 14.78 2.46 -7.83
N GLU A 167 13.55 2.13 -7.40
CA GLU A 167 13.28 1.73 -6.02
C GLU A 167 13.91 0.37 -5.67
N SER A 168 13.97 -0.53 -6.64
CA SER A 168 14.56 -1.86 -6.50
C SER A 168 15.18 -2.28 -7.83
N GLU A 169 16.26 -3.05 -7.78
CA GLU A 169 16.89 -3.65 -8.94
C GLU A 169 15.90 -4.54 -9.71
N TYR A 170 15.02 -5.26 -9.00
CA TYR A 170 13.95 -6.03 -9.62
C TYR A 170 13.01 -5.14 -10.46
N SER A 171 12.67 -3.95 -9.96
CA SER A 171 11.79 -3.03 -10.70
C SER A 171 12.42 -2.53 -11.99
N ARG A 172 13.75 -2.31 -11.97
CA ARG A 172 14.52 -1.95 -13.16
C ARG A 172 14.52 -3.08 -14.19
N GLN A 173 14.84 -4.30 -13.76
CA GLN A 173 14.89 -5.48 -14.63
C GLN A 173 13.55 -5.76 -15.30
N VAL A 174 12.44 -5.62 -14.56
CA VAL A 174 11.10 -5.75 -15.13
C VAL A 174 10.87 -4.73 -16.25
N TYR A 175 11.24 -3.47 -16.03
CA TYR A 175 11.06 -2.42 -17.04
C TYR A 175 11.91 -2.68 -18.30
N GLU A 176 13.20 -2.97 -18.13
CA GLU A 176 14.11 -3.26 -19.24
C GLU A 176 13.62 -4.49 -20.03
N THR A 177 13.26 -5.58 -19.35
CA THR A 177 12.76 -6.80 -20.01
C THR A 177 11.45 -6.55 -20.78
N VAL A 178 10.54 -5.74 -20.25
CA VAL A 178 9.30 -5.40 -20.98
C VAL A 178 9.62 -4.57 -22.21
N ARG A 179 10.49 -3.57 -22.09
CA ARG A 179 10.90 -2.72 -23.21
C ARG A 179 11.56 -3.53 -24.31
N ASP A 180 12.54 -4.36 -23.96
CA ASP A 180 13.31 -5.15 -24.93
C ASP A 180 12.39 -6.14 -25.68
N LYS A 181 11.44 -6.80 -24.99
CA LYS A 181 10.44 -7.66 -25.65
C LYS A 181 9.50 -6.92 -26.59
N LEU A 182 9.16 -5.67 -26.29
CA LEU A 182 8.34 -4.83 -27.17
C LEU A 182 9.12 -4.42 -28.42
N GLU A 183 10.40 -4.09 -28.30
CA GLU A 183 11.29 -3.75 -29.41
C GLU A 183 11.56 -4.97 -30.33
N GLU A 184 11.81 -6.15 -29.76
CA GLU A 184 11.97 -7.41 -30.50
C GLU A 184 10.70 -7.75 -31.29
N SER A 185 9.53 -7.61 -30.66
CA SER A 185 8.23 -7.86 -31.30
C SER A 185 7.92 -6.89 -32.44
N SER A 186 8.45 -5.66 -32.38
CA SER A 186 8.32 -4.68 -33.48
C SER A 186 9.24 -5.00 -34.67
N SER A 187 10.34 -5.70 -34.44
CA SER A 187 11.33 -6.03 -35.48
C SER A 187 11.04 -7.37 -36.17
N GLN A 188 10.40 -8.30 -35.46
CA GLN A 188 9.97 -9.60 -35.99
C GLN A 188 8.54 -9.51 -36.55
N SER A 189 8.42 -9.07 -37.80
CA SER A 189 7.16 -8.95 -38.55
C SER A 189 6.53 -10.33 -38.93
N CYS A 190 6.37 -11.25 -37.97
CA CYS A 190 5.84 -12.60 -38.21
C CYS A 190 4.68 -13.03 -37.30
N SER A 191 4.16 -12.16 -36.43
CA SER A 191 2.90 -12.40 -35.69
C SER A 191 1.81 -11.45 -36.16
N LEU A 192 0.61 -11.96 -36.45
CA LEU A 192 -0.56 -11.17 -36.88
C LEU A 192 -1.14 -10.28 -35.76
N VAL A 193 -0.68 -10.45 -34.52
CA VAL A 193 -1.05 -9.63 -33.36
C VAL A 193 0.23 -9.36 -32.55
N ALA A 194 0.66 -8.10 -32.47
CA ALA A 194 1.74 -7.71 -31.58
C ALA A 194 1.26 -7.81 -30.12
N PRO A 195 2.05 -8.42 -29.21
CA PRO A 195 1.65 -8.54 -27.81
C PRO A 195 1.51 -7.15 -27.19
N THR A 196 0.42 -6.93 -26.45
CA THR A 196 0.21 -5.63 -25.81
C THR A 196 1.21 -5.42 -24.66
N PRO A 197 1.60 -4.18 -24.32
CA PRO A 197 2.47 -3.91 -23.18
C PRO A 197 1.97 -4.51 -21.86
N ASP A 198 0.65 -4.59 -21.70
CA ASP A 198 0.01 -5.22 -20.54
C ASP A 198 0.22 -6.74 -20.50
N GLU A 199 0.14 -7.43 -21.64
CA GLU A 199 0.39 -8.88 -21.73
C GLU A 199 1.84 -9.22 -21.42
N VAL A 200 2.78 -8.46 -21.98
CA VAL A 200 4.23 -8.64 -21.74
C VAL A 200 4.55 -8.41 -20.27
N LEU A 201 4.05 -7.32 -19.68
CA LEU A 201 4.23 -7.02 -18.26
C LEU A 201 3.63 -8.14 -17.40
N THR A 202 2.41 -8.57 -17.70
CA THR A 202 1.69 -9.63 -16.96
C THR A 202 2.46 -10.95 -16.99
N SER A 203 3.09 -11.28 -18.11
CA SER A 203 3.93 -12.47 -18.25
C SER A 203 5.15 -12.43 -17.31
N ILE A 204 5.77 -11.26 -17.12
CA ILE A 204 6.98 -11.09 -16.30
C ILE A 204 6.65 -11.02 -14.81
N VAL A 205 5.72 -10.14 -14.42
CA VAL A 205 5.42 -9.88 -13.00
C VAL A 205 4.43 -10.88 -12.42
N GLY A 206 3.69 -11.56 -13.29
CA GLY A 206 2.61 -12.47 -12.94
C GLY A 206 1.31 -11.76 -12.55
N GLN A 207 0.24 -12.55 -12.58
CA GLN A 207 -1.10 -12.13 -12.20
C GLN A 207 -1.64 -12.90 -11.00
N ARG A 208 -2.58 -12.27 -10.29
CA ARG A 208 -3.59 -12.90 -9.46
C ARG A 208 -4.95 -12.65 -10.08
N SER A 209 -5.96 -13.41 -9.65
CA SER A 209 -7.37 -13.11 -9.90
C SER A 209 -7.62 -11.62 -9.74
N ASP A 210 -8.08 -10.93 -10.80
CA ASP A 210 -8.38 -9.48 -10.87
C ASP A 210 -7.23 -8.49 -10.65
N HIS A 211 -5.98 -8.97 -10.53
CA HIS A 211 -4.87 -8.14 -10.10
C HIS A 211 -3.54 -8.50 -10.79
N ILE A 212 -3.00 -7.57 -11.58
CA ILE A 212 -1.63 -7.67 -12.11
C ILE A 212 -0.66 -7.11 -11.06
N ARG A 213 0.38 -7.87 -10.70
CA ARG A 213 1.35 -7.45 -9.68
C ARG A 213 2.06 -6.16 -10.11
N GLY A 214 2.12 -5.17 -9.23
CA GLY A 214 2.75 -3.86 -9.47
C GLY A 214 2.07 -2.94 -10.49
N ARG A 215 1.07 -3.40 -11.27
CA ARG A 215 0.16 -2.56 -12.07
C ARG A 215 -1.13 -2.23 -11.32
N GLY A 216 -1.62 -3.16 -10.49
CA GLY A 216 -2.92 -3.01 -9.84
C GLY A 216 -4.00 -3.76 -10.59
N CYS A 217 -4.73 -3.07 -11.45
CA CYS A 217 -5.87 -3.68 -12.15
C CYS A 217 -5.42 -4.83 -13.05
N GLY A 218 -6.12 -5.97 -13.00
CA GLY A 218 -5.85 -7.12 -13.85
C GLY A 218 -7.11 -7.69 -14.48
N PRO A 219 -6.95 -8.58 -15.49
CA PRO A 219 -8.07 -9.20 -16.17
C PRO A 219 -8.94 -9.96 -15.16
N ARG A 220 -10.25 -9.71 -15.25
CA ARG A 220 -11.21 -10.19 -14.25
C ARG A 220 -11.47 -11.69 -14.46
N PRO A 221 -11.46 -12.52 -13.41
CA PRO A 221 -12.01 -13.87 -13.54
C PRO A 221 -13.50 -13.77 -13.87
N THR A 222 -13.97 -14.61 -14.78
CA THR A 222 -15.41 -14.75 -15.01
C THR A 222 -16.10 -15.14 -13.69
N PRO A 223 -17.24 -14.53 -13.34
CA PRO A 223 -17.93 -14.85 -12.10
C PRO A 223 -18.31 -16.34 -12.09
N LYS A 224 -17.97 -17.05 -11.00
CA LYS A 224 -18.23 -18.49 -10.86
C LYS A 224 -19.71 -18.85 -10.71
N SER A 225 -20.61 -17.88 -10.69
CA SER A 225 -22.06 -18.10 -10.73
C SER A 225 -22.74 -16.96 -11.49
N VAL A 226 -23.38 -17.29 -12.60
CA VAL A 226 -24.43 -16.44 -13.17
C VAL A 226 -25.57 -16.50 -12.17
N VAL A 227 -25.74 -15.45 -11.36
CA VAL A 227 -26.99 -15.28 -10.62
C VAL A 227 -28.02 -14.92 -11.68
N THR A 228 -28.75 -15.92 -12.17
CA THR A 228 -29.96 -15.71 -12.97
C THR A 228 -30.89 -14.82 -12.16
N ALA A 229 -31.19 -13.65 -12.70
CA ALA A 229 -32.19 -12.75 -12.14
C ALA A 229 -33.51 -13.51 -12.03
N ALA A 230 -33.93 -13.82 -10.81
CA ALA A 230 -35.27 -14.32 -10.57
C ALA A 230 -36.23 -13.15 -10.72
N THR A 231 -37.04 -13.19 -11.78
CA THR A 231 -38.22 -12.34 -11.93
C THR A 231 -39.15 -12.63 -10.75
N ILE A 232 -39.40 -11.62 -9.92
CA ILE A 232 -40.43 -11.68 -8.88
C ILE A 232 -41.77 -11.61 -9.61
N ALA A 233 -42.57 -12.68 -9.50
CA ALA A 233 -43.99 -12.70 -9.84
C ALA A 233 -44.82 -12.19 -8.67
#